data_AF-A0A7S0LRZ0-F1
#
_entry.id   AF-A0A7S0LRZ0-F1
#
_cell.length_a   1.000
_cell.length_b   1.000
_cell.length_c   1.000
_cell.angle_alpha   90.00
_cell.angle_beta   90.00
_cell.angle_gamma   90.00
#
_symmetry.space_group_name_H-M   'P 1'
#
loop_
_entity.id
_entity.type
_entity.pdbx_description
1 polymer ?
#
loop_
_entity_poly.entity_id
_entity_poly.type
_entity_poly.pdbx_seq_one_letter_code
_entity_poly.pdbx_strand_id
1 'polypeptide(L)'
;MRLSCKHIVICCTVMPGYCDTIAPELLRDCPEVTISYSPEFVAQGAIVQGTLQPELVLIGQGSNEAGAALERLTLRYVSSSPRVIRMSPSSAEIAKLALN
;
A
#
# COMPACT_ATOMS: atom_id res chain seq x y z
N MET A 1 20.47 0.00 -13.15
CA MET A 1 19.34 -0.77 -13.69
C MET A 1 18.12 0.14 -13.62
N ARG A 2 17.45 0.44 -14.74
CA ARG A 2 16.19 1.22 -14.73
C ARG A 2 15.01 0.25 -14.55
N LEU A 3 13.99 0.65 -13.79
CA LEU A 3 12.82 -0.18 -13.54
C LEU A 3 11.85 -0.06 -14.73
N SER A 4 11.32 -1.20 -15.20
CA SER A 4 10.27 -1.25 -16.22
C SER A 4 9.28 -2.37 -15.91
N CYS A 5 8.01 -2.13 -16.21
CA CYS A 5 6.90 -3.09 -16.00
C CYS A 5 6.90 -3.63 -14.55
N LYS A 6 6.78 -2.72 -13.57
CA LYS A 6 6.84 -3.05 -12.12
C LYS A 6 5.69 -2.39 -11.36
N HIS A 7 5.17 -3.08 -10.36
CA HIS A 7 4.31 -2.46 -9.34
C HIS A 7 5.20 -1.96 -8.21
N ILE A 8 5.19 -0.65 -7.97
CA ILE A 8 5.88 0.00 -6.86
C ILE A 8 4.85 0.27 -5.76
N VAL A 9 5.17 -0.17 -4.55
CA VAL A 9 4.24 -0.14 -3.43
C VAL A 9 4.87 0.67 -2.31
N ILE A 10 4.21 1.76 -1.94
CA ILE A 10 4.63 2.63 -0.84
C ILE A 10 3.98 2.09 0.43
N CYS A 11 4.79 1.70 1.42
CA CYS A 11 4.30 1.13 2.69
C CYS A 11 4.49 2.06 3.90
N CYS A 12 5.31 3.11 3.77
CA CYS A 12 5.50 4.11 4.81
C CYS A 12 4.36 5.12 4.81
N THR A 13 4.09 5.77 5.95
CA THR A 13 3.09 6.84 5.99
C THR A 13 3.59 8.07 5.24
N VAL A 14 2.79 8.54 4.30
CA VAL A 14 3.03 9.74 3.48
C VAL A 14 1.88 10.73 3.61
N MET A 15 2.11 11.97 3.19
CA MET A 15 1.04 12.98 3.13
C MET A 15 0.12 12.74 1.93
N PRO A 16 -1.18 13.12 2.03
CA PRO A 16 -2.10 13.02 0.91
C PRO A 16 -1.58 13.76 -0.33
N GLY A 17 -1.67 13.11 -1.47
CA GLY A 17 -1.17 13.59 -2.75
C GLY A 17 0.24 13.13 -3.08
N TYR A 18 0.96 12.43 -2.19
CA TYR A 18 2.31 11.94 -2.48
C TYR A 18 2.32 10.96 -3.66
N CYS A 19 1.41 9.99 -3.68
CA CYS A 19 1.26 9.00 -4.74
C CYS A 19 0.86 9.61 -6.10
N ASP A 20 0.22 10.79 -6.08
CA ASP A 20 -0.26 11.46 -7.29
C ASP A 20 0.72 12.52 -7.82
N THR A 21 1.68 12.96 -7.01
CA THR A 21 2.57 14.09 -7.35
C THR A 21 4.05 13.72 -7.25
N ILE A 22 4.53 13.40 -6.06
CA ILE A 22 5.94 13.17 -5.78
C ILE A 22 6.41 11.82 -6.33
N ALA A 23 5.64 10.74 -6.10
CA ALA A 23 6.03 9.42 -6.57
C ALA A 23 6.12 9.32 -8.11
N PRO A 24 5.17 9.86 -8.90
CA PRO A 24 5.30 9.91 -10.35
C PRO A 24 6.52 10.70 -10.81
N GLU A 25 6.83 11.83 -10.17
CA GLU A 25 7.99 12.66 -10.53
C GLU A 25 9.32 11.94 -10.28
N LEU A 26 9.44 11.25 -9.14
CA LEU A 26 10.63 10.43 -8.82
C LEU A 26 10.80 9.24 -9.77
N LEU A 27 9.70 8.77 -10.37
CA LEU A 27 9.66 7.59 -11.22
C LEU A 27 9.48 7.92 -12.70
N ARG A 28 9.57 9.20 -13.10
CA ARG A 28 9.31 9.65 -14.47
C ARG A 28 10.14 8.93 -15.54
N ASP A 29 11.35 8.49 -15.18
CA ASP A 29 12.28 7.79 -16.07
C ASP A 29 12.09 6.25 -16.08
N CYS A 30 11.07 5.75 -15.36
CA CYS A 30 10.72 4.33 -15.25
C CYS A 30 9.41 4.06 -16.00
N PRO A 31 9.45 3.50 -17.22
CA PRO A 31 8.24 3.24 -17.99
C PRO A 31 7.39 2.12 -17.38
N GLU A 32 6.08 2.23 -17.56
CA GLU A 32 5.09 1.19 -17.21
C GLU A 32 5.15 0.77 -15.74
N VAL A 33 5.36 1.73 -14.84
CA VAL A 33 5.26 1.51 -13.40
C VAL A 33 3.83 1.78 -12.90
N THR A 34 3.36 0.96 -11.97
CA THR A 34 2.14 1.22 -11.21
C THR A 34 2.52 1.68 -9.82
N ILE A 35 1.92 2.77 -9.34
CA ILE A 35 2.14 3.28 -7.98
C ILE A 35 0.94 2.89 -7.12
N SER A 36 1.19 2.06 -6.11
CA SER A 36 0.20 1.64 -5.13
C SER A 36 0.66 2.04 -3.73
N TYR A 37 -0.27 2.08 -2.78
CA TYR A 37 -0.05 2.40 -1.39
C TYR A 37 -0.60 1.27 -0.51
N SER A 38 0.20 0.76 0.41
CA SER A 38 -0.18 -0.36 1.29
C SER A 38 0.42 -0.15 2.69
N PRO A 39 -0.10 0.81 3.46
CA PRO A 39 0.41 1.11 4.79
C PRO A 39 0.01 0.04 5.82
N GLU A 40 0.76 -0.03 6.92
CA GLU A 40 0.46 -0.90 8.06
C GLU A 40 -0.01 -0.11 9.29
N PHE A 41 -0.88 -0.70 10.11
CA PHE A 41 -1.41 -0.14 11.37
C PHE A 41 -0.76 -0.72 12.62
N VAL A 42 0.50 -1.15 12.51
CA VAL A 42 1.21 -1.83 13.60
C VAL A 42 1.62 -0.87 14.72
N ALA A 43 1.39 -1.29 15.97
CA ALA A 43 1.82 -0.57 17.15
C ALA A 43 3.28 -0.88 17.50
N GLN A 44 4.01 0.12 18.01
CA GLN A 44 5.33 -0.10 18.58
C GLN A 44 5.25 -1.08 19.76
N GLY A 45 6.17 -2.04 19.81
CA GLY A 45 6.18 -3.10 20.82
C GLY A 45 5.36 -4.35 20.48
N ALA A 46 4.54 -4.32 19.41
CA ALA A 46 3.73 -5.46 18.98
C ALA A 46 3.83 -5.75 17.47
N ILE A 47 4.93 -5.35 16.82
CA ILE A 47 5.08 -5.35 15.35
C ILE A 47 4.78 -6.72 14.73
N VAL A 48 5.43 -7.79 15.18
CA VAL A 48 5.26 -9.13 14.61
C VAL A 48 3.81 -9.60 14.73
N GLN A 49 3.21 -9.44 15.91
CA GLN A 49 1.82 -9.82 16.13
C GLN A 49 0.86 -8.95 15.30
N GLY A 50 1.09 -7.63 15.25
CA GLY A 50 0.26 -6.69 14.50
C GLY A 50 0.30 -6.92 12.99
N THR A 51 1.46 -7.29 12.43
CA THR A 51 1.60 -7.62 11.00
C THR A 51 0.95 -8.98 10.68
N LEU A 52 1.04 -9.97 11.58
CA LEU A 52 0.46 -11.30 11.36
C LEU A 52 -1.04 -11.35 11.66
N GLN A 53 -1.56 -10.50 12.54
CA GLN A 53 -2.96 -10.49 12.96
C GLN A 53 -3.61 -9.09 12.82
N PRO A 54 -3.61 -8.48 11.62
CA PRO A 54 -4.29 -7.22 11.41
C PRO A 54 -5.80 -7.40 11.48
N GLU A 55 -6.51 -6.36 11.94
CA GLU A 55 -7.97 -6.24 11.81
C GLU A 55 -8.37 -5.65 10.45
N LEU A 56 -7.51 -4.79 9.90
CA LEU A 56 -7.71 -4.05 8.66
C LEU A 56 -6.46 -4.15 7.78
N VAL A 57 -6.68 -4.48 6.51
CA VAL A 57 -5.71 -4.34 5.43
C VAL A 57 -6.21 -3.24 4.49
N LEU A 58 -5.47 -2.15 4.41
CA LEU A 58 -5.80 -1.00 3.58
C LEU A 58 -4.91 -0.97 2.33
N ILE A 59 -5.53 -0.95 1.14
CA ILE A 59 -4.81 -0.96 -0.14
C ILE A 59 -5.29 0.21 -0.99
N GLY A 60 -4.40 1.17 -1.20
CA GLY A 60 -4.48 2.16 -2.27
C GLY A 60 -3.99 1.55 -3.58
N GLN A 61 -4.89 1.05 -4.41
CA GLN A 61 -4.55 0.32 -5.63
C GLN A 61 -4.29 1.27 -6.80
N GLY A 62 -3.07 1.25 -7.36
CA GLY A 62 -2.75 1.98 -8.59
C GLY A 62 -3.32 1.33 -9.86
N SER A 63 -3.64 0.04 -9.79
CA SER A 63 -4.40 -0.69 -10.81
C SER A 63 -5.16 -1.86 -10.17
N ASN A 64 -6.17 -2.38 -10.86
CA ASN A 64 -6.94 -3.52 -10.35
C ASN A 64 -6.08 -4.78 -10.19
N GLU A 65 -5.14 -4.99 -11.11
CA GLU A 65 -4.19 -6.10 -11.12
C GLU A 65 -3.23 -5.99 -9.94
N ALA A 66 -2.65 -4.80 -9.73
CA ALA A 66 -1.75 -4.54 -8.60
C ALA A 66 -2.47 -4.70 -7.25
N GLY A 67 -3.70 -4.19 -7.14
CA GLY A 67 -4.52 -4.34 -5.94
C GLY A 67 -4.85 -5.81 -5.63
N ALA A 68 -5.20 -6.59 -6.65
CA ALA A 68 -5.50 -8.01 -6.47
C ALA A 68 -4.24 -8.83 -6.14
N ALA A 69 -3.09 -8.47 -6.72
CA ALA A 69 -1.81 -9.09 -6.39
C ALA A 69 -1.40 -8.78 -4.95
N LEU A 70 -1.56 -7.53 -4.51
CA LEU A 70 -1.29 -7.09 -3.14
C LEU A 70 -2.20 -7.81 -2.14
N GLU A 71 -3.50 -7.85 -2.37
CA GLU A 71 -4.44 -8.56 -1.51
C GLU A 71 -4.06 -10.04 -1.36
N ARG A 72 -3.79 -10.73 -2.48
CA ARG A 72 -3.32 -12.12 -2.43
C ARG A 72 -2.01 -12.29 -1.68
N LEU A 73 -1.05 -11.37 -1.87
CA LEU A 73 0.24 -11.41 -1.19
C LEU A 73 0.07 -11.24 0.33
N THR A 74 -0.69 -10.23 0.73
CA THR A 74 -0.98 -9.94 2.14
C THR A 74 -1.68 -11.11 2.81
N LEU A 75 -2.71 -11.66 2.17
CA LEU A 75 -3.47 -12.79 2.70
C LEU A 75 -2.67 -14.09 2.81
N ARG A 76 -1.49 -14.20 2.18
CA ARG A 76 -0.62 -15.39 2.29
C ARG A 76 0.17 -15.46 3.58
N TYR A 77 0.43 -14.32 4.23
CA TYR A 77 1.26 -14.28 5.44
C TYR A 77 0.49 -13.85 6.70
N VAL A 78 -0.68 -13.22 6.56
CA VAL A 78 -1.55 -12.97 7.72
C VAL A 78 -2.17 -14.28 8.21
N SER A 79 -2.31 -14.40 9.53
CA SER A 79 -2.94 -15.52 10.23
C SER A 79 -4.34 -15.19 10.77
N SER A 80 -4.80 -13.94 10.59
CA SER A 80 -6.17 -13.48 10.89
C SER A 80 -7.04 -13.45 9.63
N SER A 81 -8.32 -13.08 9.80
CA SER A 81 -9.25 -12.76 8.72
C SER A 81 -9.53 -11.25 8.68
N PRO A 82 -8.56 -10.42 8.23
CA PRO A 82 -8.73 -8.98 8.24
C PRO A 82 -9.83 -8.53 7.27
N ARG A 83 -10.44 -7.37 7.56
CA ARG A 83 -11.21 -6.65 6.55
C ARG A 83 -10.24 -6.07 5.53
N VAL A 84 -10.40 -6.41 4.26
CA VAL A 84 -9.60 -5.83 3.17
C VAL A 84 -10.39 -4.69 2.55
N ILE A 85 -9.81 -3.49 2.50
CA ILE A 85 -10.41 -2.32 1.86
C ILE A 85 -9.48 -1.84 0.75
N ARG A 86 -9.99 -1.85 -0.48
CA ARG A 86 -9.31 -1.38 -1.68
C ARG A 86 -9.91 -0.07 -2.15
N MET A 87 -9.07 0.93 -2.40
CA MET A 87 -9.46 2.27 -2.84
C MET A 87 -8.36 2.91 -3.68
N SER A 88 -8.50 4.18 -4.10
CA SER A 88 -7.40 4.88 -4.78
C SER A 88 -6.21 5.12 -3.83
N PRO A 89 -4.98 5.28 -4.34
CA PRO A 89 -3.82 5.63 -3.53
C PRO A 89 -4.07 6.86 -2.65
N SER A 90 -4.58 7.96 -3.21
CA SER A 90 -4.85 9.19 -2.47
C SER A 90 -5.92 9.03 -1.39
N SER A 91 -6.98 8.25 -1.63
CA SER A 91 -7.95 7.95 -0.57
C SER A 91 -7.33 7.12 0.56
N ALA A 92 -6.43 6.19 0.24
CA ALA A 92 -5.76 5.38 1.24
C ALA A 92 -4.72 6.18 2.05
N GLU A 93 -4.03 7.15 1.44
CA GLU A 93 -3.16 8.10 2.15
C GLU A 93 -3.93 8.86 3.23
N ILE A 94 -5.10 9.41 2.86
CA ILE A 94 -5.99 10.11 3.80
C ILE A 94 -6.49 9.16 4.88
N ALA A 95 -6.97 7.98 4.51
CA ALA A 95 -7.49 6.99 5.45
C ALA A 95 -6.43 6.55 6.47
N LYS A 96 -5.16 6.40 6.05
CA LYS A 96 -4.07 6.06 6.96
C LYS A 96 -3.87 7.13 8.03
N LEU A 97 -3.89 8.40 7.65
CA LEU A 97 -3.74 9.50 8.61
C LEU A 97 -4.96 9.66 9.51
N ALA A 98 -6.17 9.41 9.00
CA ALA A 98 -7.40 9.54 9.76
C ALA A 98 -7.61 8.43 10.81
N LEU A 99 -6.99 7.26 10.62
CA LEU A 99 -7.10 6.09 11.51
C LEU A 99 -5.96 5.99 12.53
N ASN A 100 -4.90 6.81 12.39
CA ASN A 100 -3.78 6.90 13.32
C ASN A 100 -4.02 8.02 14.35
#